data_AF-C3Z6F3-F1
#
_entry.id   AF-C3Z6F3-F1
#
_cell.length_a   1.000
_cell.length_b   1.000
_cell.length_c   1.000
_cell.angle_alpha   90.00
_cell.angle_beta   90.00
_cell.angle_gamma   90.00
#
_symmetry.space_group_name_H-M   'P 1'
#
loop_
_entity.id
_entity.type
_entity.pdbx_description
1 polymer ?
#
loop_
_entity_poly.entity_id
_entity_poly.type
_entity_poly.pdbx_seq_one_letter_code
_entity_poly.pdbx_strand_id
1 'polypeptide(L)'
;LLTGESGTFSSPDYPDNYPSNQTCRYDIVVESDKRIQLTFSVFDLERSSDFLDIYDGNSTDRQSRIGRYTGSSNPGMLTSSSHFMNILFTSDRSIAMRGFNATY
;
A
#
# COMPACT_ATOMS: atom_id res chain seq x y z
N LEU A 1 -10.76 -4.36 -3.62
CA LEU A 1 -10.29 -5.21 -4.73
C LEU A 1 -10.03 -4.31 -5.94
N LEU A 2 -8.83 -4.41 -6.50
CA LEU A 2 -8.32 -3.64 -7.63
C LEU A 2 -7.95 -4.63 -8.74
N THR A 3 -8.56 -4.46 -9.91
CA THR A 3 -8.44 -5.39 -11.03
C THR A 3 -8.12 -4.63 -12.31
N GLY A 4 -7.32 -5.21 -13.18
CA GLY A 4 -6.91 -4.61 -14.45
C GLY A 4 -5.39 -4.59 -14.59
N GLU A 5 -4.90 -4.37 -15.81
CA GLU A 5 -3.44 -4.39 -16.08
C GLU A 5 -2.66 -3.29 -15.37
N SER A 6 -3.33 -2.18 -15.07
CA SER A 6 -2.78 -1.09 -14.25
C SER A 6 -3.89 -0.35 -13.51
N GLY A 7 -3.52 0.41 -12.48
CA GLY A 7 -4.45 1.27 -11.77
C GLY A 7 -3.77 2.25 -10.83
N THR A 8 -4.57 3.14 -10.24
CA THR A 8 -4.13 4.09 -9.22
C THR A 8 -4.99 3.94 -7.97
N PHE A 9 -4.38 3.99 -6.80
CA PHE A 9 -5.07 4.00 -5.52
C PHE A 9 -4.29 4.83 -4.49
N SER A 10 -4.99 5.32 -3.49
CA SER A 10 -4.42 6.21 -2.48
C SER A 10 -4.93 5.87 -1.09
N SER A 11 -4.30 6.44 -0.07
CA SER A 11 -4.90 6.53 1.26
C SER A 11 -6.26 7.25 1.20
N PRO A 12 -7.17 7.01 2.18
CA PRO A 12 -8.42 7.75 2.25
C PRO A 12 -8.19 9.26 2.28
N ASP A 13 -9.12 10.01 1.72
CA ASP A 13 -9.16 11.48 1.64
C ASP A 13 -8.02 12.18 0.90
N TYR A 14 -7.06 11.43 0.33
CA TYR A 14 -6.02 12.00 -0.55
C TYR A 14 -6.65 12.88 -1.65
N PRO A 15 -6.17 14.13 -1.89
CA PRO A 15 -4.87 14.66 -1.48
C PRO A 15 -4.79 15.30 -0.08
N ASP A 16 -5.88 15.30 0.68
CA ASP A 16 -5.89 15.73 2.08
C ASP A 16 -5.30 14.64 3.00
N ASN A 17 -5.16 14.96 4.29
CA ASN A 17 -4.62 14.02 5.26
C ASN A 17 -5.60 12.87 5.52
N TYR A 18 -5.09 11.65 5.65
CA TYR A 18 -5.93 10.48 5.93
C TYR A 18 -6.60 10.55 7.31
N PRO A 19 -7.76 9.92 7.55
CA PRO A 19 -8.32 9.84 8.89
C PRO A 19 -7.46 9.00 9.84
N SER A 20 -7.49 9.32 11.12
CA SER A 20 -6.96 8.45 12.18
C SER A 20 -7.83 7.20 12.37
N ASN A 21 -7.25 6.17 12.98
CA ASN A 21 -7.86 4.90 13.39
C ASN A 21 -8.46 4.11 12.22
N GLN A 22 -7.76 4.11 11.09
CA GLN A 22 -8.17 3.42 9.87
C GLN A 22 -7.48 2.06 9.73
N THR A 23 -8.16 1.15 9.06
CA THR A 23 -7.58 -0.08 8.53
C THR A 23 -8.11 -0.26 7.12
N CYS A 24 -7.27 -0.02 6.11
CA CYS A 24 -7.64 -0.08 4.71
C CYS A 24 -6.88 -1.20 4.03
N ARG A 25 -7.59 -2.07 3.31
CA ARG A 25 -7.01 -3.20 2.57
C ARG A 25 -7.22 -3.00 1.07
N TYR A 26 -6.14 -3.16 0.32
CA TYR A 26 -6.14 -3.14 -1.14
C TYR A 26 -5.59 -4.48 -1.66
N ASP A 27 -6.49 -5.30 -2.18
CA ASP A 27 -6.13 -6.53 -2.90
C ASP A 27 -5.97 -6.18 -4.38
N ILE A 28 -4.78 -6.37 -4.94
CA ILE A 28 -4.49 -6.17 -6.36
C ILE A 28 -4.42 -7.54 -7.05
N VAL A 29 -5.17 -7.67 -8.14
CA VAL A 29 -5.19 -8.88 -8.98
C VAL A 29 -5.05 -8.48 -10.45
N VAL A 30 -4.03 -9.01 -11.10
CA VAL A 30 -3.79 -8.87 -12.55
C VAL A 30 -3.98 -10.22 -13.26
N GLU A 31 -3.80 -10.27 -14.57
CA GLU A 31 -3.87 -11.53 -15.34
C GLU A 31 -2.83 -12.55 -14.85
N SER A 32 -3.16 -13.84 -14.94
CA SER A 32 -2.41 -14.92 -14.28
C SER A 32 -0.96 -15.09 -14.74
N ASP A 33 -0.62 -14.59 -15.92
CA ASP A 33 0.71 -14.60 -16.54
C ASP A 33 1.52 -13.31 -16.30
N LYS A 34 0.95 -12.34 -15.56
CA LYS A 34 1.58 -11.05 -15.25
C LYS A 34 2.04 -10.96 -13.80
N ARG A 35 2.87 -9.94 -13.54
CA ARG A 35 3.33 -9.53 -12.21
C ARG A 35 2.97 -8.07 -11.98
N ILE A 36 2.79 -7.72 -10.72
CA ILE A 36 2.39 -6.39 -10.29
C ILE A 36 3.64 -5.57 -9.98
N GLN A 37 3.73 -4.37 -10.54
CA GLN A 37 4.81 -3.43 -10.24
C GLN A 37 4.23 -2.20 -9.53
N LEU A 38 4.41 -2.14 -8.21
CA LEU A 38 3.89 -1.07 -7.38
C LEU A 38 4.90 0.08 -7.30
N THR A 39 4.42 1.30 -7.51
CA THR A 39 5.21 2.54 -7.40
C THR A 39 4.42 3.62 -6.66
N PHE A 40 5.13 4.56 -6.03
CA PHE A 40 4.52 5.62 -5.22
C PHE A 40 4.92 6.99 -5.74
N SER A 41 3.91 7.80 -6.10
CA SER A 41 4.10 9.21 -6.45
C SER A 41 4.17 10.11 -5.21
N VAL A 42 3.46 9.72 -4.14
CA VAL A 42 3.47 10.37 -2.82
C VAL A 42 3.54 9.28 -1.75
N PHE A 43 4.34 9.51 -0.72
CA PHE A 43 4.40 8.67 0.47
C PHE A 43 4.80 9.51 1.69
N ASP A 44 3.86 9.71 2.60
CA ASP A 44 4.03 10.49 3.82
C ASP A 44 3.07 9.99 4.91
N LEU A 45 3.60 9.19 5.84
CA LEU A 45 2.87 8.63 6.98
C LEU A 45 3.46 9.14 8.29
N GLU A 46 2.70 9.10 9.38
CA GLU A 46 3.25 9.35 10.72
C GLU A 46 4.33 8.30 11.03
N ARG A 47 5.56 8.79 11.28
CA ARG A 47 6.72 7.94 11.54
C ARG A 47 6.52 7.14 12.83
N SER A 48 6.67 5.82 12.72
CA SER A 48 6.63 4.85 13.84
C SER A 48 5.25 4.58 14.45
N SER A 49 4.19 5.23 13.96
CA SER A 49 2.81 5.03 14.43
C SER A 49 1.92 4.44 13.34
N ASP A 50 2.07 4.94 12.11
CA ASP A 50 1.27 4.54 10.95
C ASP A 50 2.09 3.73 9.98
N PHE A 51 1.44 2.74 9.35
CA PHE A 51 2.14 1.74 8.56
C PHE A 51 1.43 1.39 7.27
N LEU A 52 2.24 1.20 6.22
CA LEU A 52 1.86 0.49 5.01
C LEU A 52 2.60 -0.86 4.99
N ASP A 53 1.89 -1.94 5.26
CA ASP A 53 2.38 -3.30 5.07
C ASP A 53 2.07 -3.77 3.64
N ILE A 54 3.07 -4.30 2.95
CA ILE A 54 2.97 -4.77 1.57
C ILE A 54 3.37 -6.25 1.52
N TYR A 55 2.51 -7.09 0.93
CA TYR A 55 2.64 -8.54 0.90
C TYR A 55 2.67 -9.07 -0.54
N ASP A 56 3.55 -10.03 -0.78
CA ASP A 56 3.68 -10.74 -2.05
C ASP A 56 2.69 -11.91 -2.12
N GLY A 57 1.73 -11.85 -3.04
CA GLY A 57 0.70 -12.87 -3.20
C GLY A 57 -0.65 -12.54 -2.57
N ASN A 58 -1.49 -13.57 -2.42
CA ASN A 58 -2.87 -13.46 -1.97
C ASN A 58 -3.06 -13.65 -0.44
N SER A 59 -1.98 -13.65 0.33
CA SER A 59 -2.03 -13.77 1.80
C SER A 59 -1.30 -12.62 2.48
N THR A 60 -1.78 -12.27 3.68
CA THR A 60 -1.17 -11.26 4.57
C THR A 60 -0.29 -11.91 5.64
N ASP A 61 0.36 -13.03 5.30
CA ASP A 61 1.22 -13.75 6.21
C ASP A 61 2.55 -13.04 6.42
N ARG A 62 3.18 -13.26 7.59
CA ARG A 62 4.45 -12.59 7.89
C ARG A 62 5.56 -12.98 6.91
N GLN A 63 5.53 -14.20 6.37
CA GLN A 63 6.52 -14.72 5.42
C GLN A 63 6.38 -14.11 4.01
N SER A 64 5.17 -13.65 3.63
CA SER A 64 4.95 -13.00 2.33
C SER A 64 5.18 -11.50 2.36
N ARG A 65 5.42 -10.90 3.55
CA ARG A 65 5.59 -9.45 3.66
C ARG A 65 6.90 -8.98 3.00
N ILE A 66 6.76 -8.20 1.93
CA ILE A 66 7.85 -7.49 1.25
C ILE A 66 8.44 -6.44 2.19
N GLY A 67 7.58 -5.67 2.86
CA GLY A 67 8.02 -4.62 3.77
C GLY A 67 6.90 -4.02 4.60
N ARG A 68 7.32 -3.30 5.64
CA ARG A 68 6.49 -2.43 6.46
C ARG A 68 7.11 -1.03 6.40
N TYR A 69 6.36 -0.07 5.88
CA TYR A 69 6.84 1.28 5.60
C TYR A 69 6.11 2.31 6.46
N THR A 70 6.81 3.37 6.84
CA THR A 70 6.32 4.46 7.70
C THR A 70 7.17 5.71 7.46
N GLY A 71 6.72 6.89 7.94
CA GLY A 71 7.39 8.16 7.67
C GLY A 71 7.23 8.61 6.22
N SER A 72 8.15 9.45 5.76
CA SER A 72 8.13 10.08 4.43
C SER A 72 9.17 9.54 3.44
N SER A 73 9.86 8.45 3.80
CA SER A 73 10.80 7.78 2.90
C SER A 73 10.02 6.92 1.90
N ASN A 74 10.07 7.29 0.62
CA ASN A 74 9.39 6.55 -0.44
C ASN A 74 9.89 5.08 -0.49
N PRO A 75 8.98 4.07 -0.47
CA PRO A 75 9.33 2.65 -0.57
C PRO A 75 10.11 2.25 -1.83
N GLY A 76 10.05 3.07 -2.88
CA GLY A 76 10.58 2.77 -4.20
C GLY A 76 9.66 1.87 -5.01
N MET A 77 10.22 1.24 -6.03
CA MET A 77 9.50 0.32 -6.90
C MET A 77 9.55 -1.09 -6.32
N LEU A 78 8.38 -1.72 -6.17
CA LEU A 78 8.23 -3.07 -5.64
C LEU A 78 7.60 -3.96 -6.72
N THR A 79 7.97 -5.23 -6.77
CA THR A 79 7.44 -6.17 -7.78
C THR A 79 7.03 -7.48 -7.11
N SER A 80 5.81 -7.94 -7.37
CA SER A 80 5.33 -9.23 -6.86
C SER A 80 5.99 -10.41 -7.60
N SER A 81 5.98 -11.58 -6.98
CA SER A 81 6.36 -12.84 -7.63
C SER A 81 5.21 -13.45 -8.46
N SER A 82 3.97 -13.04 -8.19
CA SER A 82 2.74 -13.56 -8.79
C SER A 82 1.79 -12.46 -9.29
N HIS A 83 0.62 -12.85 -9.80
CA HIS A 83 -0.44 -11.93 -10.22
C HIS A 83 -1.29 -11.37 -9.05
N PHE A 84 -0.86 -11.60 -7.81
CA PHE A 84 -1.49 -11.08 -6.59
C PHE A 84 -0.51 -10.23 -5.78
N MET A 85 -1.01 -9.13 -5.23
CA MET A 85 -0.31 -8.31 -4.23
C MET A 85 -1.33 -7.78 -3.22
N ASN A 86 -0.96 -7.78 -1.94
CA ASN A 86 -1.83 -7.31 -0.86
C ASN A 86 -1.20 -6.10 -0.16
N ILE A 87 -1.98 -5.05 0.05
CA ILE A 87 -1.55 -3.85 0.75
C ILE A 87 -2.49 -3.60 1.93
N LEU A 88 -1.91 -3.35 3.10
CA LEU A 88 -2.62 -3.02 4.32
C LEU A 88 -2.09 -1.69 4.87
N PHE A 89 -2.96 -0.69 4.91
CA PHE A 89 -2.70 0.58 5.57
C PHE A 89 -3.39 0.60 6.93
N THR A 90 -2.64 0.97 7.97
CA THR A 90 -3.17 1.17 9.32
C THR A 90 -2.71 2.52 9.87
N SER A 91 -3.66 3.30 10.41
CA SER A 91 -3.37 4.52 11.17
C SER A 91 -3.75 4.40 12.64
N ASP A 92 -2.99 5.06 13.51
CA ASP A 92 -3.23 5.12 14.95
C ASP A 92 -4.33 6.14 15.31
N ARG A 93 -4.56 6.45 16.59
CA ARG A 93 -5.67 7.31 17.02
C ARG A 93 -5.45 8.81 16.80
N SER A 94 -4.31 9.23 16.29
CA SER A 94 -3.90 10.62 16.19
C SER A 94 -3.12 10.90 14.90
N ILE A 95 -2.47 12.07 14.87
CA ILE A 95 -1.57 12.61 13.84
C ILE A 95 -1.74 11.98 12.45
N ALA A 96 -2.50 12.68 11.61
CA ALA A 96 -2.64 12.31 10.22
C ALA A 96 -1.64 13.08 9.35
N MET A 97 -1.03 12.37 8.40
CA MET A 97 -0.20 12.93 7.33
C MET A 97 -0.92 12.85 5.98
N ARG A 98 -0.28 13.29 4.91
CA ARG A 98 -0.87 13.33 3.57
C ARG A 98 -1.16 11.94 2.99
N GLY A 99 -0.53 10.90 3.51
CA GLY A 99 -0.76 9.52 3.10
C GLY A 99 0.04 9.13 1.87
N PHE A 100 -0.56 8.34 1.00
CA PHE A 100 0.12 7.82 -0.19
C PHE A 100 -0.77 7.89 -1.43
N ASN A 101 -0.12 7.98 -2.60
CA ASN A 101 -0.76 7.78 -3.90
C ASN A 101 0.13 6.87 -4.75
N ALA A 102 -0.40 5.72 -5.12
CA ALA A 102 0.34 4.62 -5.71
C ALA A 102 -0.28 4.14 -7.02
N THR A 103 0.57 3.65 -7.91
CA THR A 103 0.17 3.02 -9.17
C THR A 103 0.72 1.60 -9.23
N TYR A 104 -0.05 0.71 -9.82
CA TYR A 104 0.29 -0.70 -9.99
C TYR A 104 0.06 -1.16 -11.43
#